data_AF-A0AAW7SJH9-F1
#
_entry.id   AF-A0AAW7SJH9-F1
#
_cell.length_a   1.000
_cell.length_b   1.000
_cell.length_c   1.000
_cell.angle_alpha   90.00
_cell.angle_beta   90.00
_cell.angle_gamma   90.00
#
_symmetry.space_group_name_H-M   'P 1'
#
loop_
_entity.id
_entity.type
_entity.pdbx_description
1 polymer ?
#
loop_
_entity_poly.entity_id
_entity_poly.type
_entity_poly.pdbx_seq_one_letter_code
_entity_poly.pdbx_strand_id
1 'polypeptide(L)' 'MELDPNIVIDRLGGTGAVADICDIKDPSVSGWRKHGIPKPWLRFLKVAFPDAFRPVESSGNEISEAAEK' A
#
# COMPACT_ATOMS: atom_id res chain seq x y z
N MET A 1 5.24 7.91 -11.21
CA MET A 1 5.30 6.72 -10.34
C MET A 1 3.93 6.08 -10.38
N GLU A 2 3.82 4.96 -11.09
CA GLU A 2 2.58 4.18 -11.12
C GLU A 2 2.37 3.57 -9.72
N LEU A 3 1.17 3.67 -9.20
CA LEU A 3 0.83 3.17 -7.87
C LEU A 3 0.49 1.69 -8.01
N ASP A 4 1.32 0.82 -7.42
CA ASP A 4 1.06 -0.61 -7.47
C ASP A 4 -0.05 -1.01 -6.47
N PRO A 5 -1.15 -1.63 -6.93
CA PRO A 5 -2.27 -1.99 -6.08
C PRO A 5 -1.91 -3.09 -5.07
N ASN A 6 -0.94 -3.96 -5.37
CA ASN A 6 -0.49 -5.00 -4.43
C ASN A 6 0.17 -4.35 -3.22
N ILE A 7 1.09 -3.41 -3.42
CA ILE A 7 1.77 -2.71 -2.34
C ILE A 7 0.77 -2.00 -1.42
N VAL A 8 -0.20 -1.29 -1.99
CA VAL A 8 -1.22 -0.58 -1.21
C VAL A 8 -2.08 -1.56 -0.42
N ILE A 9 -2.56 -2.63 -1.06
CA ILE A 9 -3.42 -3.62 -0.40
C ILE A 9 -2.65 -4.34 0.72
N ASP A 10 -1.38 -4.70 0.50
CA ASP A 10 -0.56 -5.37 1.53
C ASP A 10 -0.28 -4.44 2.72
N ARG A 11 -0.02 -3.16 2.49
CA ARG A 11 0.15 -2.16 3.58
C ARG A 11 -1.10 -1.94 4.40
N LEU A 12 -2.27 -2.10 3.80
CA LEU A 12 -3.55 -2.01 4.48
C LEU A 12 -3.94 -3.29 5.23
N GLY A 13 -3.06 -4.32 5.26
CA GLY A 13 -3.30 -5.59 5.94
C GLY A 13 -3.79 -6.71 5.03
N GLY A 14 -3.69 -6.53 3.71
CA GLY A 14 -4.03 -7.54 2.72
C GLY A 14 -5.50 -7.48 2.24
N THR A 15 -5.88 -8.47 1.43
CA THR A 15 -7.18 -8.50 0.74
C THR A 15 -8.38 -8.42 1.69
N GLY A 16 -8.38 -9.22 2.77
CA GLY A 16 -9.49 -9.28 3.72
C GLY A 16 -9.66 -7.97 4.49
N ALA A 17 -8.57 -7.42 5.02
CA ALA A 17 -8.60 -6.15 5.74
C ALA A 17 -9.13 -5.01 4.85
N VAL A 18 -8.71 -4.95 3.58
CA VAL A 18 -9.22 -3.95 2.63
C VAL A 18 -10.69 -4.19 2.27
N ALA A 19 -11.13 -5.45 2.20
CA ALA A 19 -12.52 -5.81 1.95
C ALA A 19 -13.42 -5.36 3.11
N ASP A 20 -13.01 -5.59 4.35
CA ASP A 20 -13.66 -5.09 5.56
C ASP A 20 -13.70 -3.55 5.61
N ILE A 21 -12.57 -2.87 5.32
CA ILE A 21 -12.48 -1.40 5.28
C ILE A 21 -13.47 -0.80 4.27
N CYS A 22 -13.64 -1.47 3.13
CA CYS A 22 -14.50 -1.00 2.04
C CYS A 22 -15.93 -1.56 2.10
N ASP A 23 -16.24 -2.44 3.06
CA ASP A 23 -17.51 -3.18 3.15
C ASP A 23 -17.88 -3.87 1.82
N ILE A 24 -16.94 -4.62 1.25
CA ILE A 24 -17.13 -5.38 0.00
C ILE A 24 -16.59 -6.80 0.13
N LYS A 25 -16.79 -7.62 -0.91
CA LYS A 25 -16.32 -9.01 -0.91
C LYS A 25 -14.82 -9.10 -1.22
N ASP A 26 -14.10 -10.00 -0.53
CA ASP A 26 -12.70 -10.36 -0.81
C ASP A 26 -12.35 -10.58 -2.30
N PRO A 27 -13.19 -11.29 -3.11
CA PRO A 27 -12.92 -11.43 -4.55
C PRO A 27 -12.88 -10.11 -5.31
N SER A 28 -13.61 -9.07 -4.87
CA SER A 28 -13.54 -7.74 -5.48
C SER A 28 -12.15 -7.14 -5.30
N VAL A 29 -11.59 -7.20 -4.08
CA VAL A 29 -10.24 -6.70 -3.77
C VAL A 29 -9.17 -7.56 -4.46
N SER A 30 -9.38 -8.88 -4.52
CA SER A 30 -8.50 -9.78 -5.28
C SER A 30 -8.45 -9.41 -6.77
N GLY A 31 -9.58 -8.96 -7.33
CA GLY A 31 -9.65 -8.42 -8.69
C GLY A 31 -8.85 -7.12 -8.86
N TRP A 32 -8.82 -6.26 -7.84
CA TRP A 32 -8.07 -5.00 -7.88
C TRP A 32 -6.56 -5.21 -8.02
N ARG A 33 -6.04 -6.32 -7.48
CA ARG A 33 -4.61 -6.68 -7.64
C ARG A 33 -4.24 -6.96 -9.10
N LYS A 34 -5.21 -7.37 -9.93
CA LYS A 34 -5.02 -7.70 -11.36
C LYS A 34 -5.40 -6.56 -12.30
N HIS A 35 -6.46 -5.83 -11.95
CA HIS A 35 -7.08 -4.83 -12.83
C HIS A 35 -6.89 -3.39 -12.35
N GLY A 36 -6.28 -3.19 -11.17
CA GLY A 36 -6.15 -1.91 -10.50
C GLY A 36 -7.29 -1.61 -9.53
N ILE A 37 -7.01 -0.75 -8.56
CA ILE A 37 -8.02 -0.28 -7.60
C ILE A 37 -8.95 0.72 -8.30
N PRO A 38 -10.28 0.51 -8.27
CA PRO A 38 -11.23 1.44 -8.87
C PRO A 38 -11.09 2.86 -8.30
N LYS A 39 -11.23 3.86 -9.18
CA LYS A 39 -11.09 5.29 -8.83
C LYS A 39 -11.85 5.76 -7.58
N PRO A 40 -13.12 5.35 -7.30
CA PRO A 40 -13.80 5.76 -6.07
C PRO A 40 -13.09 5.24 -4.81
N TRP A 41 -12.73 3.95 -4.79
CA TRP A 41 -12.02 3.33 -3.67
C TRP A 41 -10.62 3.90 -3.50
N LEU A 42 -9.93 4.16 -4.61
CA LEU A 42 -8.62 4.81 -4.58
C LEU A 42 -8.68 6.18 -3.89
N ARG A 43 -9.69 7.00 -4.18
CA ARG A 43 -9.87 8.32 -3.55
C ARG A 43 -10.17 8.18 -2.06
N PHE A 44 -11.06 7.26 -1.71
CA PHE A 44 -11.38 6.96 -0.31
C PHE A 44 -10.15 6.52 0.48
N LEU A 45 -9.43 5.50 0.00
CA LEU A 45 -8.25 4.95 0.65
C LEU A 45 -7.12 5.98 0.78
N LYS A 46 -6.94 6.89 -0.19
CA LYS A 46 -5.95 7.98 -0.09
C LYS A 46 -6.25 8.97 1.02
N VAL A 47 -7.54 9.24 1.27
CA VAL A 47 -7.96 10.18 2.32
C VAL A 47 -7.93 9.50 3.68
N ALA A 48 -8.40 8.26 3.77
CA ALA A 48 -8.48 7.51 5.03
C ALA A 48 -7.12 6.96 5.49
N PHE A 49 -6.26 6.53 4.55
CA PHE A 49 -5.00 5.85 4.82
C PHE A 49 -3.85 6.43 3.98
N PRO A 50 -3.48 7.71 4.16
CA PRO A 50 -2.44 8.35 3.34
C PRO A 50 -1.08 7.65 3.47
N ASP A 51 -0.80 7.00 4.60
CA ASP A 51 0.44 6.26 4.85
C ASP A 51 0.64 5.09 3.88
N ALA A 52 -0.43 4.38 3.54
CA ALA A 52 -0.39 3.24 2.63
C ALA A 52 0.09 3.62 1.22
N PHE A 53 0.04 4.92 0.87
CA PHE A 53 0.44 5.47 -0.43
C PHE A 53 1.80 6.17 -0.39
N ARG A 54 2.49 6.22 0.76
CA ARG A 54 3.83 6.83 0.83
C ARG A 54 4.84 6.02 0.02
N PRO A 55 5.76 6.65 -0.72
CA PRO A 55 6.87 5.91 -1.32
C PRO A 55 7.58 5.13 -0.20
N VAL A 56 7.99 3.90 -0.49
CA VAL A 56 8.93 3.23 0.41
C VAL A 56 10.23 4.02 0.26
N GLU A 57 10.54 4.84 1.26
CA GLU A 57 11.88 5.38 1.41
C GLU A 57 12.76 4.14 1.58
N SER A 58 13.47 3.78 0.51
CA SER A 58 14.38 2.64 0.51
C SER A 58 15.42 2.91 1.59
N SER A 59 15.14 2.40 2.79
CA SER A 59 16.00 2.54 3.96
C SER A 59 17.17 1.58 3.73
N GLY A 60 18.12 2.08 2.96
CA GLY A 60 19.33 1.41 2.54
C GLY A 60 20.35 2.47 2.15
N ASN A 61 20.67 3.37 3.09
CA ASN A 61 21.95 4.07 3.07
C ASN A 61 22.49 4.26 4.49
N GLU A 62 23.66 3.66 4.70
CA GLU A 62 24.72 3.98 5.66
C GLU A 62 24.37 4.10 7.16
N ILE A 63 24.63 2.99 7.87
CA ILE A 63 25.31 3.13 9.17
C ILE A 63 26.68 3.78 8.93
N SER A 64 26.87 4.92 9.58
CA SER A 64 27.98 5.83 9.47
C SER A 64 29.22 5.32 10.22
N GLU A 65 30.39 5.52 9.60
CA GLU A 65 31.58 6.15 10.19
C GLU A 65 32.28 5.58 11.46
N ALA A 66 33.58 5.32 11.28
CA ALA A 66 34.69 5.41 12.24
C ALA A 66 34.81 4.44 13.44
N ALA A 67 35.85 3.60 13.37
CA ALA A 67 36.68 3.28 14.53
C ALA A 67 38.15 3.17 14.10
N GLU A 68 38.86 4.26 14.41
CA GLU A 68 40.29 4.48 14.47
C GLU A 68 41.05 3.39 15.25
N LYS A 69 42.07 2.77 14.62
CA LYS A 69 43.45 2.69 15.13
C LYS A 69 44.41 2.04 14.13
#